data_AF-A0A2E2J654-F1
#
_entry.id   AF-A0A2E2J654-F1
#
_cell.length_a   1.000
_cell.length_b   1.000
_cell.length_c   1.000
_cell.angle_alpha   90.00
_cell.angle_beta   90.00
_cell.angle_gamma   90.00
#
_symmetry.space_group_name_H-M   'P 1'
#
loop_
_entity.id
_entity.type
_entity.pdbx_description
1 polymer ?
#
loop_
_entity_poly.entity_id
_entity_poly.type
_entity_poly.pdbx_seq_one_letter_code
_entity_poly.pdbx_strand_id
1 'polypeptide(L)'
;MKHVLASQITAHHTRAMTQDSSHDSDTFRQFCLSLYAAQGVEAACLDLQDRFDLDVTLILMCCWVGQHGVRLSPDALAQAEQSVKPWRETAIDPIRALRRRLKEAVGPIDPERAKSVRDLIKQAELAAEFVQMDHLLLLLEHLPGRDARMADRAGIVRGNLLRYTAVKGIETDRLPRAALEALVAQTVKPLYQDEEGEDGLDTETRDARSETPDP
;
A
#
# COMPACT_ATOMS: atom_id res chain seq x y z
N MET A 1 -16.71 30.96 -2.64
CA MET A 1 -16.88 29.74 -1.81
C MET A 1 -17.44 28.52 -2.57
N LYS A 2 -17.63 28.62 -3.88
CA LYS A 2 -17.60 27.48 -4.82
C LYS A 2 -16.36 27.74 -5.67
N HIS A 3 -15.36 26.85 -5.70
CA HIS A 3 -14.33 26.75 -6.78
C HIS A 3 -13.12 25.85 -6.46
N VAL A 4 -12.98 25.25 -5.27
CA VAL A 4 -11.75 24.48 -4.94
C VAL A 4 -11.85 22.97 -5.24
N LEU A 5 -12.99 22.47 -5.71
CA LEU A 5 -13.19 21.02 -5.97
C LEU A 5 -13.37 20.63 -7.44
N ALA A 6 -13.03 21.50 -8.40
CA ALA A 6 -13.22 21.20 -9.83
C ALA A 6 -12.00 21.52 -10.74
N SER A 7 -10.79 21.69 -10.20
CA SER A 7 -9.61 22.02 -11.04
C SER A 7 -8.33 21.22 -10.79
N GLN A 8 -8.38 20.07 -10.10
CA GLN A 8 -7.18 19.22 -9.94
C GLN A 8 -7.07 18.07 -10.96
N ILE A 9 -7.81 18.11 -12.09
CA ILE A 9 -7.72 17.08 -13.14
C ILE A 9 -7.19 17.60 -14.48
N THR A 10 -6.89 18.89 -14.69
CA THR A 10 -6.33 19.29 -16.00
C THR A 10 -5.47 20.54 -15.95
N ALA A 11 -4.15 20.36 -16.02
CA ALA A 11 -3.25 21.22 -16.82
C ALA A 11 -1.84 20.59 -16.92
N HIS A 12 -1.47 20.26 -18.14
CA HIS A 12 -0.20 19.70 -18.63
C HIS A 12 1.08 20.36 -18.11
N HIS A 13 2.10 19.54 -17.84
CA HIS A 13 3.47 19.86 -18.23
C HIS A 13 3.95 18.87 -19.30
N THR A 14 4.40 19.41 -20.42
CA THR A 14 4.78 18.73 -21.66
C THR A 14 6.18 18.15 -21.57
N ARG A 15 6.35 16.82 -21.72
CA ARG A 15 7.34 16.18 -22.60
C ARG A 15 7.11 14.66 -22.64
N ALA A 16 7.11 14.07 -23.84
CA ALA A 16 6.77 12.68 -24.12
C ALA A 16 7.72 11.63 -23.49
N MET A 17 7.56 11.35 -22.19
CA MET A 17 8.11 10.19 -21.45
C MET A 17 7.10 9.60 -20.43
N THR A 18 5.80 9.86 -20.62
CA THR A 18 4.86 10.02 -19.48
C THR A 18 3.80 8.95 -19.30
N GLN A 19 3.76 7.89 -20.12
CA GLN A 19 2.63 6.95 -20.08
C GLN A 19 2.91 5.68 -19.27
N ASP A 20 4.16 5.21 -19.28
CA ASP A 20 4.60 4.02 -18.52
C ASP A 20 4.76 4.36 -17.03
N SER A 21 5.43 5.49 -16.73
CA SER A 21 5.64 5.99 -15.36
C SER A 21 4.36 6.39 -14.63
N SER A 22 3.36 6.91 -15.33
CA SER A 22 2.04 7.19 -14.73
C SER A 22 1.30 5.90 -14.38
N HIS A 23 1.41 4.88 -15.23
CA HIS A 23 0.76 3.59 -14.99
C HIS A 23 1.39 2.84 -13.82
N ASP A 24 2.72 2.88 -13.70
CA ASP A 24 3.44 2.29 -12.58
C ASP A 24 3.12 2.99 -11.26
N SER A 25 3.02 4.33 -11.26
CA SER A 25 2.59 5.11 -10.08
C SER A 25 1.18 4.71 -9.64
N ASP A 26 0.22 4.64 -10.56
CA ASP A 26 -1.15 4.26 -10.24
C ASP A 26 -1.24 2.81 -9.76
N THR A 27 -0.47 1.89 -10.34
CA THR A 27 -0.42 0.49 -9.93
C THR A 27 0.18 0.33 -8.54
N PHE A 28 1.30 1.01 -8.24
CA PHE A 28 1.93 0.99 -6.93
C PHE A 28 1.02 1.59 -5.85
N ARG A 29 0.35 2.70 -6.12
CA ARG A 29 -0.62 3.32 -5.22
C ARG A 29 -1.80 2.40 -4.96
N GLN A 30 -2.39 1.82 -6.01
CA GLN A 30 -3.51 0.90 -5.88
C GLN A 30 -3.13 -0.32 -5.05
N PHE A 31 -1.93 -0.87 -5.27
CA PHE A 31 -1.39 -1.93 -4.43
C PHE A 31 -1.29 -1.50 -2.96
N CYS A 32 -0.71 -0.33 -2.68
CA CYS A 32 -0.55 0.15 -1.30
C CYS A 32 -1.90 0.29 -0.59
N LEU A 33 -2.91 0.85 -1.27
CA LEU A 33 -4.26 0.98 -0.75
C LEU A 33 -4.92 -0.38 -0.51
N SER A 34 -4.85 -1.29 -1.47
CA SER A 34 -5.41 -2.64 -1.36
C SER A 34 -4.75 -3.44 -0.23
N LEU A 35 -3.42 -3.39 -0.13
CA LEU A 35 -2.68 -4.08 0.91
C LEU A 35 -2.99 -3.48 2.29
N TYR A 36 -3.04 -2.15 2.42
CA TYR A 36 -3.35 -1.50 3.69
C TYR A 36 -4.76 -1.85 4.19
N ALA A 37 -5.72 -1.98 3.28
CA ALA A 37 -7.09 -2.40 3.59
C ALA A 37 -7.22 -3.91 3.88
N ALA A 38 -6.18 -4.72 3.62
CA ALA A 38 -6.22 -6.15 3.86
C ALA A 38 -6.23 -6.47 5.37
N GLN A 39 -6.84 -7.61 5.70
CA GLN A 39 -7.06 -8.02 7.09
C GLN A 39 -5.75 -8.03 7.90
N GLY A 40 -5.73 -7.21 8.96
CA GLY A 40 -4.62 -7.12 9.91
C GLY A 40 -3.47 -6.22 9.48
N VAL A 41 -3.44 -5.71 8.24
CA VAL A 41 -2.32 -4.89 7.74
C VAL A 41 -2.32 -3.50 8.34
N GLU A 42 -3.46 -2.80 8.34
CA GLU A 42 -3.55 -1.49 8.99
C GLU A 42 -3.08 -1.54 10.46
N ALA A 43 -3.57 -2.53 11.21
CA ALA A 43 -3.16 -2.71 12.61
C ALA A 43 -1.66 -3.01 12.74
N ALA A 44 -1.09 -3.82 11.85
CA ALA A 44 0.34 -4.11 11.82
C ALA A 44 1.18 -2.85 11.50
N CYS A 45 0.79 -2.06 10.51
CA CYS A 45 1.44 -0.81 10.14
C CYS A 45 1.42 0.20 11.28
N LEU A 46 0.25 0.39 11.93
CA LEU A 46 0.12 1.29 13.07
C LEU A 46 0.95 0.83 14.28
N ASP A 47 0.97 -0.47 14.59
CA ASP A 47 1.77 -1.01 15.68
C ASP A 47 3.26 -0.80 15.47
N LEU A 48 3.73 -1.02 14.23
CA LEU A 48 5.12 -0.79 13.84
C LEU A 48 5.49 0.70 13.82
N GLN A 49 4.59 1.55 13.34
CA GLN A 49 4.76 3.00 13.34
C GLN A 49 4.85 3.54 14.77
N ASP A 50 3.87 3.24 15.62
CA ASP A 50 3.78 3.86 16.95
C ASP A 50 4.88 3.34 17.91
N ARG A 51 5.34 2.09 17.76
CA ARG A 51 6.41 1.53 18.62
C ARG A 51 7.83 1.89 18.18
N PHE A 52 8.05 2.02 16.88
CA PHE A 52 9.41 2.09 16.33
C PHE A 52 9.64 3.23 15.34
N ASP A 53 8.66 4.12 15.16
CA ASP A 53 8.73 5.25 14.23
C ASP A 53 9.07 4.79 12.79
N LEU A 54 8.48 3.66 12.40
CA LEU A 54 8.57 3.18 11.03
C LEU A 54 7.62 3.96 10.11
N ASP A 55 8.10 4.23 8.91
CA ASP A 55 7.30 4.85 7.87
C ASP A 55 6.46 3.79 7.16
N VAL A 56 5.14 3.96 7.25
CA VAL A 56 4.16 3.06 6.63
C VAL A 56 4.34 2.97 5.11
N THR A 57 4.67 4.08 4.44
CA THR A 57 4.90 4.09 2.99
C THR A 57 6.14 3.27 2.61
N LEU A 58 7.20 3.28 3.44
CA LEU A 58 8.38 2.43 3.22
C LEU A 58 8.11 0.95 3.54
N ILE A 59 7.28 0.66 4.55
CA ILE A 59 6.79 -0.70 4.82
C ILE A 59 6.06 -1.23 3.57
N LEU A 60 5.11 -0.47 3.02
CA LEU A 60 4.33 -0.88 1.86
C LEU A 60 5.20 -1.00 0.60
N MET A 61 6.18 -0.11 0.41
CA MET A 61 7.18 -0.24 -0.66
C MET A 61 8.00 -1.54 -0.53
N CYS A 62 8.43 -1.93 0.68
CA CYS A 62 9.14 -3.20 0.90
C CYS A 62 8.30 -4.41 0.48
N CYS A 63 7.00 -4.37 0.75
CA CYS A 63 6.04 -5.38 0.33
C CYS A 63 5.87 -5.41 -1.19
N TRP A 64 5.66 -4.25 -1.83
CA TRP A 64 5.50 -4.11 -3.28
C TRP A 64 6.65 -4.74 -4.06
N VAL A 65 7.88 -4.31 -3.78
CA VAL A 65 9.06 -4.82 -4.50
C VAL A 65 9.33 -6.29 -4.17
N GLY A 66 8.98 -6.72 -2.95
CA GLY A 66 9.10 -8.12 -2.55
C GLY A 66 8.14 -9.04 -3.29
N GLN A 67 6.89 -8.60 -3.52
CA GLN A 67 5.91 -9.31 -4.34
C GLN A 67 6.39 -9.46 -5.80
N HIS A 68 7.15 -8.48 -6.30
CA HIS A 68 7.78 -8.50 -7.62
C HIS A 68 9.10 -9.28 -7.67
N GLY A 69 9.52 -9.91 -6.55
CA GLY A 69 10.70 -10.76 -6.49
C GLY A 69 12.02 -10.01 -6.32
N VAL A 70 11.98 -8.75 -5.90
CA VAL A 70 13.18 -7.91 -5.72
C VAL A 70 13.61 -7.90 -4.27
N ARG A 71 14.88 -8.24 -4.03
CA ARG A 71 15.53 -8.10 -2.72
C ARG A 71 16.26 -6.76 -2.66
N LEU A 72 15.84 -5.90 -1.72
CA LEU A 72 16.52 -4.64 -1.45
C LEU A 72 17.77 -4.87 -0.58
N SER A 73 18.85 -4.17 -0.90
CA SER A 73 20.03 -4.10 -0.02
C SER A 73 19.78 -3.17 1.18
N PRO A 74 20.54 -3.31 2.28
CA PRO A 74 20.51 -2.34 3.37
C PRO A 74 20.79 -0.90 2.90
N ASP A 75 21.76 -0.73 2.00
CA ASP A 75 22.13 0.59 1.46
C ASP A 75 20.97 1.22 0.67
N ALA A 76 20.25 0.42 -0.13
CA ALA A 76 19.09 0.91 -0.87
C ALA A 76 17.96 1.38 0.06
N LEU A 77 17.73 0.65 1.16
CA LEU A 77 16.74 1.02 2.17
C LEU A 77 17.16 2.25 2.98
N ALA A 78 18.44 2.38 3.30
CA ALA A 78 18.99 3.57 3.96
C ALA A 78 18.86 4.81 3.06
N GLN A 79 19.15 4.67 1.77
CA GLN A 79 18.98 5.73 0.78
C GLN A 79 17.51 6.15 0.64
N ALA A 80 16.59 5.18 0.57
CA ALA A 80 15.16 5.45 0.51
C ALA A 80 14.64 6.17 1.75
N GLU A 81 14.98 5.70 2.96
CA GLU A 81 14.61 6.37 4.22
C GLU A 81 15.16 7.80 4.26
N GLN A 82 16.42 8.00 3.88
CA GLN A 82 17.06 9.32 3.92
C GLN A 82 16.46 10.29 2.90
N SER A 83 16.01 9.81 1.73
CA SER A 83 15.46 10.68 0.69
C SER A 83 14.07 11.21 1.04
N VAL A 84 13.24 10.41 1.71
CA VAL A 84 11.87 10.82 2.08
C VAL A 84 11.77 11.49 3.44
N LYS A 85 12.74 11.27 4.34
CA LYS A 85 12.71 11.81 5.71
C LYS A 85 12.44 13.32 5.77
N PRO A 86 13.12 14.19 4.98
CA PRO A 86 12.84 15.63 5.03
C PRO A 86 11.39 15.99 4.63
N TRP A 87 10.83 15.29 3.64
CA TRP A 87 9.44 15.47 3.23
C TRP A 87 8.47 15.03 4.33
N ARG A 88 8.73 13.87 4.92
CA ARG A 88 7.93 13.33 6.04
C ARG A 88 7.87 14.30 7.21
N GLU A 89 9.03 14.76 7.68
CA GLU A 89 9.15 15.66 8.83
C GLU A 89 8.55 17.05 8.55
N THR A 90 8.60 17.52 7.30
CA THR A 90 8.10 18.85 6.92
C THR A 90 6.60 18.87 6.65
N ALA A 91 6.07 17.81 6.02
CA ALA A 91 4.69 17.77 5.53
C ALA A 91 3.83 16.75 6.26
N ILE A 92 4.21 15.47 6.21
CA ILE A 92 3.34 14.37 6.65
C ILE A 92 3.16 14.38 8.17
N ASP A 93 4.24 14.45 8.94
CA ASP A 93 4.16 14.35 10.40
C ASP A 93 3.38 15.52 11.03
N PRO A 94 3.57 16.79 10.62
CA PRO A 94 2.73 17.89 11.09
C PRO A 94 1.24 17.73 10.73
N ILE A 95 0.93 17.28 9.51
CA ILE A 95 -0.46 17.05 9.08
C ILE A 95 -1.09 15.93 9.91
N ARG A 96 -0.37 14.82 10.10
CA ARG A 96 -0.82 13.67 10.89
C ARG A 96 -1.05 14.06 12.35
N ALA A 97 -0.13 14.83 12.94
CA ALA A 97 -0.28 15.35 14.31
C ALA A 97 -1.52 16.24 14.44
N LEU A 98 -1.77 17.12 13.47
CA LEU A 98 -2.97 17.94 13.44
C LEU A 98 -4.25 17.09 13.33
N ARG A 99 -4.29 16.11 12.42
CA ARG A 99 -5.43 15.20 12.27
C ARG A 99 -5.71 14.41 13.56
N ARG A 100 -4.68 13.93 14.26
CA ARG A 100 -4.80 13.23 15.54
C ARG A 100 -5.40 14.15 16.61
N ARG A 101 -4.90 15.40 16.74
CA ARG A 101 -5.41 16.40 17.69
C ARG A 101 -6.86 16.80 17.44
N LEU A 102 -7.31 16.82 16.18
CA LEU A 102 -8.69 17.13 15.80
C LEU A 102 -9.67 15.96 16.00
N LYS A 103 -9.19 14.77 16.40
CA LYS A 103 -10.07 13.64 16.74
C LYS A 103 -10.79 13.87 18.09
N GLU A 104 -10.13 14.59 19.00
CA GLU A 104 -10.68 14.98 20.28
C GLU A 104 -11.54 16.25 20.11
N ALA A 105 -12.51 16.46 21.01
CA ALA A 105 -13.33 17.66 20.98
C ALA A 105 -12.45 18.90 21.24
N VAL A 106 -12.43 19.83 20.28
CA VAL A 106 -11.68 21.08 20.38
C VAL A 106 -12.61 22.21 20.83
N GLY A 107 -12.68 22.43 22.14
CA GLY A 107 -13.49 23.50 22.73
C GLY A 107 -14.98 23.38 22.39
N PRO A 108 -15.72 24.50 22.28
CA PRO A 108 -17.17 24.49 22.02
C PRO A 108 -17.53 24.34 20.53
N ILE A 109 -16.62 23.83 19.68
CA ILE A 109 -16.86 23.70 18.24
C ILE A 109 -17.77 22.51 17.94
N ASP A 110 -18.74 22.72 17.04
CA ASP A 110 -19.64 21.68 16.54
C ASP A 110 -18.86 20.46 16.00
N PRO A 111 -19.06 19.26 16.57
CA PRO A 111 -18.36 18.04 16.18
C PRO A 111 -18.45 17.70 14.67
N GLU A 112 -19.59 17.95 14.02
CA GLU A 112 -19.74 17.62 12.59
C GLU A 112 -18.95 18.59 11.70
N ARG A 113 -18.89 19.87 12.09
CA ARG A 113 -18.04 20.86 11.41
C ARG A 113 -16.56 20.56 11.62
N ALA A 114 -16.17 20.19 12.84
CA ALA A 114 -14.80 19.78 13.14
C ALA A 114 -14.40 18.53 12.34
N LYS A 115 -15.30 17.54 12.22
CA LYS A 115 -15.11 16.35 11.39
C LYS A 115 -14.88 16.69 9.91
N SER A 116 -15.65 17.63 9.36
CA SER A 116 -15.46 18.08 7.96
C SER A 116 -14.07 18.65 7.70
N VAL A 117 -13.51 19.44 8.63
CA VAL A 117 -12.13 19.95 8.55
C VAL A 117 -11.12 18.81 8.69
N ARG A 118 -11.36 17.88 9.62
CA ARG A 118 -10.51 16.69 9.81
C ARG A 118 -10.45 15.83 8.55
N ASP A 119 -11.55 15.70 7.82
CA ASP A 119 -11.60 14.94 6.56
C ASP A 119 -10.78 15.62 5.44
N LEU A 120 -10.79 16.96 5.36
CA LEU A 120 -9.91 17.70 4.44
C LEU A 120 -8.43 17.51 4.80
N ILE A 121 -8.09 17.49 6.09
CA ILE A 121 -6.72 17.25 6.55
C ILE A 121 -6.30 15.80 6.25
N LYS A 122 -7.21 14.83 6.40
CA LYS A 122 -6.97 13.44 5.98
C LYS A 122 -6.66 13.35 4.48
N GLN A 123 -7.37 14.10 3.64
CA GLN A 123 -7.08 14.16 2.20
C GLN A 123 -5.72 14.78 1.91
N ALA A 124 -5.34 15.84 2.65
CA ALA A 124 -4.01 16.44 2.54
C ALA A 124 -2.88 15.49 2.97
N GLU A 125 -3.09 14.71 4.03
CA GLU A 125 -2.14 13.66 4.48
C GLU A 125 -1.94 12.62 3.39
N LEU A 126 -3.04 12.09 2.83
CA LEU A 126 -3.00 11.09 1.78
C LEU A 126 -2.30 11.63 0.51
N ALA A 127 -2.58 12.88 0.13
CA ALA A 127 -1.91 13.52 -0.99
C ALA A 127 -0.39 13.67 -0.75
N ALA A 128 0.02 14.02 0.47
CA ALA A 128 1.44 14.10 0.83
C ALA A 128 2.13 12.72 0.82
N GLU A 129 1.43 11.67 1.26
CA GLU A 129 1.90 10.28 1.19
C GLU A 129 2.03 9.80 -0.26
N PHE A 130 1.12 10.19 -1.17
CA PHE A 130 1.24 9.87 -2.60
C PHE A 130 2.44 10.55 -3.26
N VAL A 131 2.74 11.80 -2.93
CA VAL A 131 3.98 12.46 -3.38
C VAL A 131 5.21 11.68 -2.93
N GLN A 132 5.19 11.17 -1.69
CA GLN A 132 6.27 10.33 -1.19
C GLN A 132 6.39 9.01 -1.95
N MET A 133 5.25 8.36 -2.26
CA MET A 133 5.21 7.13 -3.05
C MET A 133 5.79 7.32 -4.45
N ASP A 134 5.44 8.42 -5.13
CA ASP A 134 5.97 8.73 -6.47
C ASP A 134 7.49 8.91 -6.42
N HIS A 135 7.98 9.63 -5.40
CA HIS A 135 9.42 9.81 -5.21
C HIS A 135 10.14 8.48 -4.99
N LEU A 136 9.58 7.60 -4.17
CA LEU A 136 10.14 6.27 -3.93
C LEU A 136 10.14 5.40 -5.19
N LEU A 137 9.09 5.47 -6.00
CA LEU A 137 9.02 4.73 -7.26
C LEU A 137 10.11 5.17 -8.24
N LEU A 138 10.31 6.48 -8.41
CA LEU A 138 11.40 7.03 -9.22
C LEU A 138 12.79 6.61 -8.69
N LEU A 139 12.92 6.54 -7.37
CA LEU A 139 14.17 6.10 -6.75
C LEU A 139 14.42 4.61 -7.01
N LEU A 140 13.39 3.76 -6.95
CA LEU A 140 13.48 2.32 -7.18
C LEU A 140 14.04 1.94 -8.56
N GLU A 141 13.80 2.75 -9.60
CA GLU A 141 14.41 2.56 -10.93
C GLU A 141 15.95 2.58 -10.90
N HIS A 142 16.52 3.25 -9.89
CA HIS A 142 17.95 3.50 -9.76
C HIS A 142 18.58 2.75 -8.57
N LEU A 143 17.76 2.11 -7.72
CA LEU A 143 18.26 1.43 -6.54
C LEU A 143 18.80 0.03 -6.88
N PRO A 144 19.94 -0.38 -6.29
CA PRO A 144 20.47 -1.71 -6.49
C PRO A 144 19.56 -2.76 -5.84
N GLY A 145 18.80 -3.48 -6.66
CA GLY A 145 18.03 -4.67 -6.27
C GLY A 145 18.66 -5.93 -6.87
N ARG A 146 18.67 -7.04 -6.12
CA ARG A 146 18.95 -8.35 -6.71
C ARG A 146 17.64 -8.97 -7.17
N ASP A 147 17.57 -9.31 -8.45
CA ASP A 147 16.52 -10.19 -8.96
C ASP A 147 16.61 -11.52 -8.21
N ALA A 148 15.53 -11.85 -7.49
CA ALA A 148 15.37 -13.09 -6.77
C ALA A 148 14.04 -13.75 -7.16
N ARG A 149 13.59 -13.59 -8.42
CA ARG A 149 12.30 -14.12 -8.90
C ARG A 149 12.10 -15.61 -8.65
N MET A 150 13.19 -16.39 -8.59
CA MET A 150 13.17 -17.83 -8.31
C MET A 150 13.00 -18.17 -6.81
N ALA A 151 13.15 -17.21 -5.91
CA ALA A 151 12.95 -17.44 -4.48
C ALA A 151 11.49 -17.24 -4.06
N ASP A 152 11.12 -17.89 -2.97
CA ASP A 152 9.82 -17.73 -2.33
C ASP A 152 9.53 -16.24 -2.02
N ARG A 153 8.35 -15.77 -2.45
CA ARG A 153 7.95 -14.36 -2.30
C ARG A 153 7.81 -13.96 -0.84
N ALA A 154 7.31 -14.85 0.02
CA ALA A 154 7.17 -14.54 1.44
C ALA A 154 8.54 -14.32 2.09
N GLY A 155 9.53 -15.13 1.74
CA GLY A 155 10.93 -14.95 2.15
C GLY A 155 11.55 -13.62 1.68
N ILE A 156 11.23 -13.16 0.48
CA ILE A 156 11.72 -11.87 -0.04
C ILE A 156 11.09 -10.71 0.73
N VAL A 157 9.76 -10.68 0.84
CA VAL A 157 9.01 -9.64 1.57
C VAL A 157 9.51 -9.55 3.01
N ARG A 158 9.57 -10.68 3.72
CA ARG A 158 10.08 -10.75 5.09
C ARG A 158 11.51 -10.21 5.19
N GLY A 159 12.38 -10.60 4.24
CA GLY A 159 13.76 -10.15 4.20
C GLY A 159 13.89 -8.63 4.00
N ASN A 160 13.05 -8.03 3.15
CA ASN A 160 13.04 -6.58 2.93
C ASN A 160 12.57 -5.83 4.19
N LEU A 161 11.48 -6.29 4.81
CA LEU A 161 10.98 -5.71 6.07
C LEU A 161 12.03 -5.76 7.18
N LEU A 162 12.69 -6.91 7.38
CA LEU A 162 13.74 -7.08 8.39
C LEU A 162 14.97 -6.19 8.14
N ARG A 163 15.35 -5.99 6.87
CA ARG A 163 16.44 -5.06 6.54
C ARG A 163 16.03 -3.61 6.80
N TYR A 164 14.79 -3.25 6.50
CA TYR A 164 14.29 -1.89 6.76
C TYR A 164 14.30 -1.58 8.25
N THR A 165 13.83 -2.51 9.08
CA THR A 165 13.87 -2.36 10.54
C THR A 165 15.30 -2.28 11.07
N ALA A 166 16.23 -3.05 10.49
CA ALA A 166 17.65 -3.00 10.86
C ALA A 166 18.29 -1.64 10.49
N VAL A 167 17.94 -1.04 9.35
CA VAL A 167 18.35 0.33 8.97
C VAL A 167 17.88 1.36 10.00
N LYS A 168 16.72 1.14 10.62
CA LYS A 168 16.20 1.97 11.72
C LYS A 168 16.79 1.62 13.09
N GLY A 169 17.76 0.70 13.15
CA GLY A 169 18.42 0.29 14.39
C GLY A 169 17.56 -0.60 15.29
N ILE A 170 16.53 -1.25 14.74
CA ILE A 170 15.61 -2.09 15.50
C ILE A 170 16.10 -3.54 15.45
N GLU A 171 16.32 -4.12 16.62
CA GLU A 171 16.68 -5.52 16.77
C GLU A 171 15.49 -6.44 16.44
N THR A 172 15.76 -7.54 15.75
CA THR A 172 14.73 -8.45 15.22
C THR A 172 13.85 -9.06 16.32
N ASP A 173 14.40 -9.35 17.49
CA ASP A 173 13.71 -9.93 18.64
C ASP A 173 12.70 -8.97 19.28
N ARG A 174 12.88 -7.66 19.08
CA ARG A 174 11.93 -6.63 19.53
C ARG A 174 10.72 -6.49 18.61
N LEU A 175 10.80 -7.00 17.39
CA LEU A 175 9.74 -6.81 16.40
C LEU A 175 8.50 -7.68 16.70
N PRO A 176 7.29 -7.11 16.60
CA PRO A 176 6.05 -7.87 16.76
C PRO A 176 5.90 -8.87 15.59
N ARG A 177 6.20 -10.15 15.86
CA ARG A 177 6.11 -11.23 14.85
C ARG A 177 4.75 -11.28 14.16
N ALA A 178 3.67 -11.07 14.90
CA ALA A 178 2.32 -11.07 14.35
C ALA A 178 2.12 -9.95 13.30
N ALA A 179 2.68 -8.76 13.52
CA ALA A 179 2.58 -7.65 12.58
C ALA A 179 3.36 -7.95 11.28
N LEU A 180 4.59 -8.46 11.42
CA LEU A 180 5.41 -8.87 10.27
C LEU A 180 4.73 -9.97 9.44
N GLU A 181 4.20 -11.01 10.09
CA GLU A 181 3.56 -12.11 9.37
C GLU A 181 2.21 -11.69 8.74
N ALA A 182 1.47 -10.74 9.34
CA ALA A 182 0.29 -10.17 8.71
C ALA A 182 0.65 -9.46 7.38
N LEU A 183 1.69 -8.62 7.40
CA LEU A 183 2.20 -7.95 6.20
C LEU A 183 2.65 -8.96 5.13
N VAL A 184 3.48 -9.93 5.52
CA VAL A 184 4.00 -10.96 4.60
C VAL A 184 2.87 -11.78 4.00
N ALA A 185 1.96 -12.30 4.83
CA ALA A 185 0.88 -13.17 4.38
C ALA A 185 -0.08 -12.47 3.42
N GLN A 186 -0.45 -11.21 3.67
CA GLN A 186 -1.36 -10.47 2.79
C GLN A 186 -0.68 -10.00 1.51
N THR A 187 0.63 -9.76 1.53
CA THR A 187 1.40 -9.36 0.33
C THR A 187 1.51 -10.47 -0.70
N VAL A 188 1.61 -11.73 -0.26
CA VAL A 188 1.85 -12.89 -1.16
C VAL A 188 0.58 -13.64 -1.55
N LYS A 189 -0.59 -13.24 -1.03
CA LYS A 189 -1.86 -13.74 -1.56
C LYS A 189 -2.00 -13.32 -3.02
N PRO A 190 -2.60 -14.14 -3.89
CA PRO A 190 -2.98 -13.70 -5.23
C PRO A 190 -3.89 -12.48 -5.06
N LEU A 191 -3.44 -11.30 -5.51
CA LEU A 191 -4.26 -10.08 -5.48
C LEU A 191 -5.34 -10.06 -6.56
N TYR A 192 -5.45 -11.14 -7.32
CA TYR A 192 -6.57 -11.46 -8.18
C TYR A 192 -7.05 -12.86 -7.79
N GLN A 193 -8.13 -12.94 -7.03
CA GLN A 193 -9.04 -14.06 -7.20
C GLN A 193 -9.73 -13.73 -8.51
N ASP A 194 -9.42 -14.47 -9.58
CA ASP A 194 -10.41 -14.62 -10.63
C ASP A 194 -11.70 -15.02 -9.90
N GLU A 195 -12.78 -14.30 -10.15
CA GLU A 195 -14.12 -14.82 -9.88
C GLU A 195 -14.26 -16.07 -10.77
N GLU A 196 -13.70 -17.20 -10.32
CA GLU A 196 -14.02 -18.51 -10.88
C GLU A 196 -15.52 -18.66 -10.68
N GLY A 197 -16.22 -18.60 -11.82
CA GLY A 197 -17.66 -18.51 -11.88
C GLY A 197 -18.34 -19.53 -10.99
N GLU A 198 -19.34 -19.06 -10.26
CA GLU A 198 -20.54 -19.85 -10.03
C GLU A 198 -21.20 -20.13 -11.40
N ASP A 199 -20.56 -20.97 -12.23
CA ASP A 199 -21.29 -21.73 -13.23
C ASP A 199 -22.09 -22.76 -12.44
N GLY A 200 -23.33 -22.40 -12.16
CA GLY A 200 -24.35 -23.31 -11.67
C GLY A 200 -24.42 -24.49 -12.64
N LEU A 201 -23.78 -25.59 -12.25
CA LEU A 201 -24.00 -26.90 -12.82
C LEU A 201 -25.42 -27.34 -12.43
N ASP A 202 -26.41 -26.85 -13.17
CA ASP A 202 -27.71 -27.51 -13.30
C ASP A 202 -27.46 -28.82 -14.04
N THR A 203 -27.25 -29.88 -13.27
CA THR A 203 -27.32 -31.25 -13.77
C THR A 203 -28.77 -31.61 -14.05
N GLU A 204 -29.32 -31.14 -15.18
CA GLU A 204 -30.50 -31.75 -15.79
C GLU A 204 -30.12 -33.13 -16.31
N THR A 205 -30.44 -34.15 -15.53
CA THR A 205 -30.41 -35.55 -15.96
C THR A 205 -31.51 -35.74 -17.01
N ARG A 206 -31.12 -35.64 -18.28
CA ARG A 206 -31.87 -36.20 -19.41
C ARG A 206 -31.82 -37.72 -19.33
N ASP A 207 -32.90 -38.34 -18.88
CA ASP A 207 -33.12 -39.78 -19.06
C ASP A 207 -33.64 -40.04 -20.47
N ALA A 208 -32.97 -40.94 -21.19
CA ALA A 208 -33.19 -41.21 -22.60
C ALA A 208 -33.74 -42.62 -22.79
N ARG A 209 -34.92 -42.69 -23.43
CA ARG A 209 -35.36 -43.69 -24.42
C ARG A 209 -35.34 -45.19 -24.05
N SER A 210 -36.54 -45.75 -24.07
CA SER A 210 -36.88 -47.00 -24.77
C SER A 210 -38.40 -46.94 -25.03
N GLU A 211 -39.05 -47.39 -26.09
CA GLU A 211 -38.76 -48.08 -27.35
C GLU A 211 -40.15 -48.08 -28.04
N THR A 212 -40.22 -47.88 -29.36
CA THR A 212 -41.43 -48.21 -30.14
C THR A 212 -41.23 -49.53 -30.86
N PRO A 213 -42.32 -50.27 -31.12
CA PRO A 213 -42.47 -50.81 -32.46
C PRO A 213 -43.87 -50.61 -33.06
N ASP A 214 -43.82 -50.53 -34.39
CA ASP A 214 -44.83 -50.31 -35.43
C ASP A 214 -45.87 -51.47 -35.54
N PRO A 215 -46.95 -51.34 -36.33
CA PRO A 215 -46.90 -51.16 -37.80
C PRO A 215 -47.77 -50.04 -38.39
#